data_AF-D1BTH7-F1
#
_entry.id   AF-D1BTH7-F1
#
_cell.length_a   1.000
_cell.length_b   1.000
_cell.length_c   1.000
_cell.angle_alpha   90.00
_cell.angle_beta   90.00
_cell.angle_gamma   90.00
#
_symmetry.space_group_name_H-M   'P 1'
#
loop_
_entity.id
_entity.type
_entity.pdbx_description
1 polymer ?
#
loop_
_entity_poly.entity_id
_entity_poly.type
_entity_poly.pdbx_seq_one_letter_code
_entity_poly.pdbx_strand_id
1 'polypeptide(L)' 'MSTLTDVLDAVRSGVPGERVAAHLGVDPGLADLALEHWMRLGIVTLAGDLQLGCTGCASPSGSERAERGPGCAGCPFSR' A
#
# COMPACT_ATOMS: atom_id res chain seq x y z
N MET A 1 -9.51 1.88 21.55
CA MET A 1 -8.97 1.68 20.19
C MET A 1 -8.08 0.46 20.25
N SER A 2 -8.15 -0.42 19.25
CA SER A 2 -7.40 -1.67 19.23
C SER A 2 -6.22 -1.51 18.28
N THR A 3 -5.02 -1.90 18.72
CA THR A 3 -3.80 -1.83 17.91
C THR A 3 -3.95 -2.58 16.58
N LEU A 4 -4.73 -3.67 16.56
CA LEU A 4 -5.05 -4.42 15.34
C LEU A 4 -5.80 -3.57 14.30
N THR A 5 -6.82 -2.81 14.72
CA THR A 5 -7.57 -1.93 13.81
C THR A 5 -6.74 -0.73 13.38
N ASP A 6 -5.94 -0.18 14.30
CA ASP A 6 -5.11 0.99 14.02
C ASP A 6 -4.01 0.65 12.99
N VAL A 7 -3.40 -0.55 13.11
CA VAL A 7 -2.49 -1.10 12.09
C VAL A 7 -3.19 -1.24 10.75
N LEU A 8 -4.39 -1.83 10.71
CA LEU A 8 -5.13 -2.03 9.47
C LEU A 8 -5.47 -0.71 8.76
N ASP A 9 -5.90 0.30 9.51
CA ASP A 9 -6.23 1.61 8.95
C ASP A 9 -4.98 2.35 8.46
N ALA A 10 -3.85 2.22 9.17
CA ALA A 10 -2.56 2.78 8.71
C ALA A 10 -2.15 2.20 7.35
N VAL A 11 -2.15 0.87 7.17
CA VAL A 11 -1.81 0.27 5.85
C VAL A 11 -2.83 0.64 4.77
N ARG A 12 -4.12 0.73 5.09
CA ARG A 12 -5.15 1.20 4.13
C ARG A 12 -4.94 2.63 3.68
N SER A 13 -4.41 3.48 4.56
CA SER A 13 -4.04 4.86 4.23
C SER A 13 -2.74 4.97 3.40
N GLY A 14 -2.08 3.85 3.11
CA GLY A 14 -0.88 3.78 2.30
C GLY A 14 0.43 3.85 3.09
N VAL A 15 0.37 3.73 4.42
CA VAL A 15 1.60 3.59 5.21
C VAL A 15 2.23 2.24 4.90
N PRO A 16 3.50 2.21 4.45
CA PRO A 16 4.15 0.95 4.10
C PRO A 16 4.42 0.14 5.39
N GLY A 17 4.30 -1.19 5.30
CA GLY A 17 4.32 -2.09 6.46
C GLY A 17 5.51 -1.87 7.39
N GLU A 18 6.70 -1.69 6.82
CA GLU A 18 7.95 -1.45 7.55
C GLU A 18 7.99 -0.13 8.33
N ARG A 19 7.07 0.81 8.04
CA ARG A 19 6.95 2.10 8.74
C ARG A 19 5.75 2.16 9.69
N VAL A 20 4.87 1.16 9.71
CA VAL A 20 3.63 1.19 10.51
C VAL A 20 3.93 1.33 12.01
N ALA A 21 4.92 0.61 12.52
CA ALA A 21 5.31 0.68 13.94
C ALA A 21 5.73 2.10 14.36
N ALA A 22 6.60 2.72 13.55
CA ALA A 22 7.05 4.09 13.78
C ALA A 22 5.93 5.11 13.61
N HIS A 23 5.02 4.89 12.65
CA HIS A 23 3.86 5.75 12.40
C HIS A 23 2.87 5.75 13.58
N LEU A 24 2.63 4.58 14.18
CA LEU A 24 1.70 4.40 15.29
C LEU A 24 2.35 4.57 16.68
N GLY A 25 3.68 4.67 16.74
CA GLY A 25 4.43 4.76 18.00
C GLY A 25 4.32 3.50 18.85
N VAL A 26 4.24 2.32 18.22
CA VAL A 26 4.10 1.03 18.88
C VAL A 26 5.35 0.16 18.72
N ASP A 27 5.43 -0.91 19.50
CA ASP A 27 6.48 -1.91 19.36
C ASP A 27 6.48 -2.54 17.94
N PRO A 28 7.65 -2.66 17.28
CA PRO A 28 7.74 -3.26 15.94
C PRO A 28 7.21 -4.69 15.87
N GLY A 29 7.53 -5.54 16.86
CA GLY A 29 7.08 -6.93 16.88
C GLY A 29 5.56 -7.03 17.02
N LEU A 30 4.94 -6.11 17.76
CA LEU A 30 3.48 -6.03 17.86
C LEU A 30 2.83 -5.62 16.52
N ALA A 31 3.42 -4.65 15.81
CA ALA A 31 2.94 -4.25 14.48
C ALA A 31 3.08 -5.40 13.47
N ASP A 32 4.20 -6.13 13.51
CA ASP A 32 4.43 -7.28 12.63
C ASP A 32 3.43 -8.41 12.89
N LEU A 33 3.17 -8.76 14.15
CA LEU A 33 2.15 -9.77 14.50
C LEU A 33 0.74 -9.36 14.08
N ALA A 34 0.41 -8.07 14.20
CA ALA A 34 -0.86 -7.55 13.72
C ALA A 34 -0.97 -7.63 12.19
N LEU A 35 0.08 -7.27 11.45
CA LEU A 35 0.13 -7.42 10.00
C LEU A 35 0.02 -8.89 9.58
N GLU A 36 0.77 -9.80 10.22
CA GLU A 36 0.67 -11.23 9.97
C GLU A 36 -0.75 -11.77 10.19
N HIS A 37 -1.43 -11.32 11.24
CA HIS A 37 -2.82 -11.69 11.49
C HIS A 37 -3.72 -11.31 10.31
N TRP A 38 -3.61 -10.07 9.82
CA TRP A 38 -4.41 -9.60 8.68
C TRP A 38 -4.04 -10.26 7.35
N MET A 39 -2.76 -10.62 7.16
CA MET A 39 -2.31 -11.38 6.00
C MET A 39 -2.87 -12.81 6.00
N ARG A 40 -2.88 -13.48 7.16
CA ARG A 40 -3.49 -14.81 7.31
C ARG A 40 -4.99 -14.80 7.03
N LEU A 41 -5.68 -13.70 7.34
CA LEU A 41 -7.08 -13.51 7.00
C LEU A 41 -7.31 -13.08 5.54
N GLY A 42 -6.26 -12.84 4.77
CA GLY A 42 -6.34 -12.41 3.37
C GLY A 42 -6.82 -10.97 3.18
N ILE A 43 -6.77 -10.14 4.23
CA ILE A 43 -7.23 -8.74 4.19
C ILE A 43 -6.11 -7.81 3.70
N VAL A 44 -4.87 -8.10 4.09
CA VAL A 44 -3.68 -7.38 3.64
C VAL A 44 -2.86 -8.32 2.75
N THR A 45 -2.32 -7.78 1.66
CA THR A 45 -1.37 -8.50 0.80
C THR A 45 -0.13 -7.63 0.64
N LEU A 46 1.06 -8.22 0.81
CA LEU A 46 2.30 -7.52 0.58
C LEU A 46 2.45 -7.24 -0.91
N ALA A 47 2.80 -6.00 -1.24
CA ALA A 47 3.01 -5.58 -2.63
C ALA A 47 4.12 -6.39 -3.33
N GLY A 48 5.07 -6.95 -2.58
CA GLY A 48 6.12 -7.83 -3.12
C GLY A 48 5.64 -9.22 -3.54
N ASP A 49 4.58 -9.75 -2.91
CA ASP A 49 3.97 -11.03 -3.26
C ASP A 49 2.92 -10.91 -4.37
N LEU A 50 2.44 -9.69 -4.62
CA LEU A 50 1.69 -9.38 -5.82
C LEU A 50 2.67 -9.41 -7.01
N GLN A 51 2.92 -10.61 -7.55
CA GLN A 51 3.33 -10.78 -8.96
C GLN A 51 2.20 -10.33 -9.93
N LEU A 52 1.43 -9.31 -9.56
CA LEU A 52 0.65 -8.56 -10.53
C LEU A 52 1.67 -7.73 -11.26
N GLY A 53 1.91 -8.05 -12.53
CA GLY A 53 2.71 -7.24 -13.43
C GLY A 53 2.27 -5.78 -13.33
N CYS A 54 3.03 -4.98 -12.57
CA CYS A 54 2.93 -3.53 -12.58
C CYS A 54 3.56 -2.99 -13.87
N THR A 55 3.15 -3.53 -15.02
CA THR A 55 3.36 -2.96 -16.36
C THR A 55 2.48 -1.72 -16.60
N GLY A 56 1.96 -1.08 -15.54
CA GLY A 56 1.04 0.06 -15.63
C GLY A 56 1.32 1.23 -14.68
N CYS A 57 2.25 1.11 -13.72
CA CYS A 57 2.52 2.17 -12.73
C CYS A 57 3.98 2.68 -12.77
N ALA A 58 4.65 2.56 -13.91
CA ALA A 58 5.92 3.26 -14.12
C ALA A 58 5.64 4.77 -14.23
N SER A 59 5.97 5.53 -13.18
CA SER A 59 6.04 6.99 -13.25
C SER A 59 6.95 7.41 -14.41
N PRO A 60 6.52 8.32 -15.30
CA PRO A 60 7.35 8.73 -16.43
C PRO A 60 8.37 9.77 -15.96
N SER A 61 9.59 9.33 -15.68
CA SER A 61 10.77 10.14 -15.94
C SER A 61 10.89 10.31 -17.46
N GLY A 62 10.29 11.38 -17.98
CA GLY A 62 10.63 12.00 -19.26
C GLY A 62 10.44 11.15 -20.52
N SER A 63 9.26 11.18 -21.11
CA SER A 63 9.14 11.56 -22.53
C SER A 63 7.70 11.60 -22.94
N GLU A 64 7.42 12.68 -23.64
CA GLU A 64 6.18 12.98 -24.31
C GLU A 64 5.96 11.93 -25.41
N ARG A 65 4.68 11.55 -25.56
CA ARG A 65 4.10 10.84 -26.71
C ARG A 65 4.09 9.30 -26.66
N ALA A 66 3.24 8.76 -25.80
CA ALA A 66 2.46 7.56 -26.12
C ALA A 66 1.16 7.58 -25.30
N GLU A 67 0.09 7.12 -25.93
CA GLU A 67 -1.31 7.39 -25.60
C GLU A 67 -1.71 7.00 -24.18
N ARG A 68 -2.42 7.92 -23.51
CA ARG A 68 -3.06 7.68 -22.22
C ARG A 68 -4.08 6.56 -22.37
N GLY A 69 -3.86 5.43 -21.71
CA GLY A 69 -4.88 4.38 -21.57
C GLY A 69 -6.17 4.96 -20.98
N PRO A 70 -7.36 4.52 -21.44
CA PRO A 70 -8.64 5.15 -21.14
C PRO A 70 -9.04 5.15 -19.65
N GLY A 71 -8.32 4.41 -18.79
CA GLY A 71 -8.57 4.35 -17.34
C GLY A 71 -7.91 5.45 -16.51
N CYS A 72 -6.87 6.14 -17.01
CA CYS A 72 -6.16 7.17 -16.23
C CYS A 72 -6.71 8.59 -16.45
N ALA A 73 -7.70 8.76 -17.32
CA ALA A 73 -8.28 10.06 -17.66
C ALA A 73 -9.30 10.58 -16.62
N GLY A 74 -9.61 9.80 -15.57
CA GLY A 74 -10.68 10.10 -14.60
C GLY A 74 -10.24 10.23 -13.14
N CYS A 75 -8.96 10.09 -12.80
CA CYS A 75 -8.51 10.17 -11.41
C CYS A 75 -8.34 11.63 -10.96
N PRO A 76 -9.14 12.15 -10.00
CA PRO A 76 -9.03 13.55 -9.54
C PRO A 76 -7.76 13.85 -8.74
N PHE A 77 -6.94 12.83 -8.46
CA PHE A 77 -5.72 12.87 -7.65
C PHE A 77 -4.41 12.88 -8.47
N SER A 78 -4.47 12.82 -9.80
CA SER A 78 -3.27 12.98 -10.65
C SER A 78 -3.04 14.45 -11.02
N ARG A 79 -2.86 15.31 -10.02
CA ARG A 79 -2.48 16.72 -10.20
C ARG A 79 -1.04 16.91 -9.76
#